data_AF-A0A554IM93-F1
#
_entry.id   AF-A0A554IM93-F1
#
_cell.length_a   1.000
_cell.length_b   1.000
_cell.length_c   1.000
_cell.angle_alpha   90.00
_cell.angle_beta   90.00
_cell.angle_gamma   90.00
#
_symmetry.space_group_name_H-M   'P 1'
#
loop_
_entity.id
_entity.type
_entity.pdbx_description
1 polymer ?
#
loop_
_entity_poly.entity_id
_entity_poly.type
_entity_poly.pdbx_seq_one_letter_code
_entity_poly.pdbx_strand_id
1 'polypeptide(L)' 'MDKDNSQAVEKKLGIIVELLRHLLAVELLRGGMSMPEIGKRLHVATATVVKMLKGVKKEK' A
#
# COMPACT_ATOMS: atom_id res chain seq x y z
N MET A 1 26.02 -9.17 -14.92
CA MET A 1 24.82 -9.52 -14.14
C MET A 1 23.70 -9.76 -15.14
N ASP A 2 23.17 -10.98 -15.19
CA ASP A 2 22.18 -11.38 -16.18
C ASP A 2 20.92 -10.51 -16.08
N LYS A 3 20.53 -9.87 -17.19
CA LYS A 3 19.38 -8.96 -17.27
C LYS A 3 18.09 -9.57 -16.71
N ASP A 4 17.90 -10.88 -16.93
CA ASP A 4 16.72 -11.61 -16.47
C ASP A 4 16.61 -11.67 -14.94
N ASN A 5 17.76 -11.77 -14.25
CA ASN A 5 17.77 -11.81 -12.79
C ASN A 5 17.47 -10.43 -12.18
N SER A 6 17.95 -9.35 -12.80
CA SER A 6 17.64 -7.96 -12.37
C SER A 6 16.14 -7.68 -12.46
N GLN A 7 15.51 -8.05 -13.57
CA GLN A 7 14.07 -7.86 -13.77
C GLN A 7 13.23 -8.66 -12.78
N ALA A 8 13.63 -9.90 -12.48
CA ALA A 8 12.97 -10.73 -11.47
C ALA A 8 13.08 -10.12 -10.06
N VAL A 9 14.24 -9.56 -9.72
CA VAL A 9 14.46 -8.88 -8.44
C VAL A 9 13.60 -7.60 -8.35
N GLU A 10 13.62 -6.76 -9.39
CA GLU A 10 12.79 -5.54 -9.45
C GLU A 10 11.30 -5.85 -9.29
N LYS A 11 10.81 -6.90 -9.94
CA LYS A 11 9.41 -7.34 -9.79
C LYS A 11 9.09 -7.76 -8.36
N LYS A 12 9.97 -8.54 -7.72
CA LYS A 12 9.80 -8.95 -6.32
C LYS A 12 9.81 -7.76 -5.37
N LEU A 13 10.73 -6.81 -5.59
CA LEU A 13 10.78 -5.56 -4.82
C LEU A 13 9.50 -4.74 -4.99
N GLY A 14 8.97 -4.64 -6.20
CA GLY A 14 7.68 -4.00 -6.46
C GLY A 14 6.54 -4.61 -5.64
N ILE A 15 6.45 -5.94 -5.62
CA ILE A 15 5.44 -6.66 -4.81
C ILE A 15 5.61 -6.37 -3.32
N ILE A 16 6.85 -6.39 -2.80
CA ILE A 16 7.14 -6.10 -1.40
C ILE A 16 6.72 -4.67 -1.05
N VAL A 17 7.02 -3.69 -1.91
CA VAL A 17 6.61 -2.29 -1.71
C VAL A 17 5.09 -2.15 -1.67
N GLU A 18 4.35 -2.87 -2.52
CA GLU A 18 2.88 -2.86 -2.50
C GLU A 18 2.32 -3.46 -1.21
N LEU A 19 2.88 -4.58 -0.72
CA LEU A 19 2.48 -5.20 0.54
C LEU A 19 2.73 -4.27 1.73
N LEU A 20 3.90 -3.61 1.79
CA LEU A 20 4.24 -2.65 2.83
C LEU A 20 3.29 -1.44 2.83
N ARG A 21 2.96 -0.92 1.63
CA ARG A 21 1.97 0.17 1.50
C ARG A 21 0.59 -0.25 2.00
N HIS A 22 0.16 -1.47 1.68
CA HIS A 22 -1.12 -1.99 2.15
C HIS A 22 -1.17 -2.11 3.68
N LEU A 23 -0.14 -2.71 4.29
CA LEU A 23 -0.05 -2.84 5.75
C LEU A 23 -0.08 -1.47 6.44
N LEU A 24 0.71 -0.51 5.93
CA LEU A 24 0.72 0.85 6.49
C LEU A 24 -0.64 1.54 6.33
N ALA A 25 -1.33 1.37 5.20
CA ALA A 25 -2.69 1.90 5.01
C ALA A 25 -3.68 1.34 6.05
N VAL A 26 -3.58 0.05 6.38
CA VAL A 26 -4.43 -0.60 7.39
C VAL A 26 -4.18 0.00 8.77
N GLU A 27 -2.93 0.14 9.16
CA GLU A 27 -2.57 0.70 10.48
C GLU A 27 -2.97 2.17 10.61
N LEU A 28 -2.81 2.97 9.55
CA LEU A 28 -3.28 4.35 9.54
C LEU A 28 -4.82 4.44 9.65
N LEU A 29 -5.55 3.55 8.97
CA LEU A 29 -7.00 3.48 9.06
C LEU A 29 -7.46 3.12 10.49
N ARG A 30 -6.81 2.13 11.10
CA ARG A 30 -7.04 1.73 12.50
C ARG A 30 -6.73 2.87 13.48
N GLY A 31 -5.68 3.64 13.22
CA GLY A 31 -5.35 4.87 13.93
C GLY A 31 -6.35 6.03 13.73
N GLY A 32 -7.48 5.79 13.06
CA GLY A 32 -8.56 6.77 12.92
C GLY A 32 -8.47 7.65 11.69
N MET A 33 -7.38 7.58 10.91
CA MET A 33 -7.12 8.44 9.77
C MET A 33 -8.16 8.28 8.65
N SER A 34 -8.44 9.38 7.94
CA SER A 34 -9.34 9.37 6.78
C SER A 34 -8.63 8.88 5.52
N MET A 35 -9.38 8.30 4.58
CA MET A 35 -8.83 7.82 3.30
C MET A 35 -8.03 8.89 2.51
N PRO A 36 -8.48 10.16 2.43
CA PRO A 36 -7.70 11.21 1.77
C PRO A 36 -6.37 11.50 2.45
N GLU A 37 -6.33 11.48 3.79
CA GLU A 37 -5.09 11.74 4.54
C GLU A 37 -4.09 10.59 4.42
N ILE A 38 -4.58 9.34 4.43
CA ILE A 38 -3.78 8.16 4.11
C ILE A 38 -3.17 8.27 2.70
N GLY A 39 -3.98 8.71 1.72
CA GLY A 39 -3.51 8.90 0.34
C GLY A 39 -2.38 9.91 0.23
N LYS A 40 -2.48 11.05 0.94
CA LYS A 40 -1.41 12.05 1.01
C LYS A 40 -0.12 11.47 1.60
N ARG A 41 -0.20 10.73 2.72
CA ARG A 41 0.97 10.15 3.39
C ARG A 41 1.64 9.04 2.60
N LEU A 42 0.85 8.25 1.88
CA LEU A 42 1.37 7.16 1.04
C LEU A 42 1.74 7.62 -0.37
N HIS A 43 1.54 8.90 -0.70
CA HIS A 43 1.71 9.46 -2.04
C HIS A 43 0.96 8.67 -3.13
N VAL A 44 -0.30 8.32 -2.85
CA VAL A 44 -1.19 7.63 -3.80
C VAL A 44 -2.55 8.34 -3.86
N ALA A 45 -3.26 8.14 -4.97
CA ALA A 45 -4.62 8.64 -5.11
C ALA A 45 -5.55 8.03 -4.05
N THR A 46 -6.53 8.81 -3.58
CA THR A 46 -7.55 8.33 -2.62
C THR A 46 -8.29 7.09 -3.13
N ALA A 47 -8.56 7.00 -4.45
CA ALA A 47 -9.18 5.83 -5.05
C ALA A 47 -8.33 4.55 -4.87
N THR A 48 -7.00 4.68 -4.92
CA THR A 48 -6.07 3.58 -4.64
C THR A 48 -6.19 3.13 -3.20
N VAL A 49 -6.28 4.07 -2.24
CA VAL A 49 -6.49 3.76 -0.82
C VAL A 49 -7.82 3.01 -0.60
N VAL A 50 -8.90 3.47 -1.23
CA VAL A 50 -10.21 2.80 -1.17
C VAL A 50 -10.13 1.36 -1.68
N LYS A 51 -9.40 1.13 -2.78
CA LYS A 51 -9.17 -0.21 -3.32
C LYS A 51 -8.30 -1.05 -2.37
N MET A 52 -7.23 -0.48 -1.83
CA MET A 52 -6.31 -1.13 -0.88
C MET A 52 -7.03 -1.56 0.39
N LEU A 53 -7.95 -0.76 0.91
CA LEU A 53 -8.62 -1.00 2.19
C LEU A 53 -10.02 -1.62 2.04
N LYS A 54 -10.36 -2.10 0.84
CA LYS A 54 -11.65 -2.74 0.59
C LYS A 54 -11.79 -3.99 1.46
N GLY A 55 -12.84 -4.03 2.28
CA GLY A 55 -13.11 -5.15 3.19
C GLY A 55 -12.38 -5.08 4.53
N VAL A 56 -11.48 -4.11 4.73
CA VAL A 56 -10.86 -3.84 6.03
C VAL A 56 -11.87 -3.07 6.88
N LYS A 57 -12.35 -3.70 7.96
CA LYS A 57 -13.25 -3.04 8.91
C LYS A 57 -12.44 -2.10 9.79
N LYS A 58 -12.97 -0.89 10.03
CA LYS A 58 -12.47 -0.02 11.10
C LYS A 58 -12.88 -0.70 12.41
N GLU A 59 -11.92 -1.29 13.12
CA GLU A 59 -12.17 -1.77 14.47
C GLU A 59 -12.55 -0.56 15.34
N LYS A 60 -13.65 -0.70 16.08
CA LYS A 60 -14.20 0.36 16.95
C LYS A 60 -13.37 0.50 18.21
#